data_AF-I4EG17-F1
#
_entry.id   AF-I4EG17-F1
#
_cell.length_a   1.000
_cell.length_b   1.000
_cell.length_c   1.000
_cell.angle_alpha   90.00
_cell.angle_beta   90.00
_cell.angle_gamma   90.00
#
_symmetry.space_group_name_H-M   'P 1'
#
loop_
_entity.id
_entity.type
_entity.pdbx_description
1 polymer ?
#
loop_
_entity_poly.entity_id
_entity_poly.type
_entity_poly.pdbx_seq_one_letter_code
_entity_poly.pdbx_strand_id
1 'polypeptide(L)'
;MTHSYWREVSQRVITEVIATYPEWEHGNEAQRWMLLDRIDLAYPFGQRENHPYRIWLDERRAVMVRLGLREPEPTAGAIDREALKAAGQMELL
;
A
#
# COMPACT_ATOMS: atom_id res chain seq x y z
N MET A 1 -13.27 5.23 -12.79
CA MET A 1 -12.94 4.42 -11.59
C MET A 1 -14.03 4.71 -10.57
N THR A 2 -14.63 3.69 -9.95
CA THR A 2 -15.69 3.91 -8.96
C THR A 2 -15.03 4.48 -7.69
N HIS A 3 -15.12 5.79 -7.50
CA HIS A 3 -14.58 6.45 -6.32
C HIS A 3 -15.48 6.10 -5.13
N SER A 4 -15.08 5.13 -4.31
CA SER A 4 -15.77 4.89 -3.05
C SER A 4 -15.43 6.04 -2.09
N TYR A 5 -16.43 6.54 -1.37
CA TYR A 5 -16.26 7.59 -0.37
C TYR A 5 -15.05 7.34 0.56
N TRP A 6 -14.89 6.09 1.02
CA TRP A 6 -13.78 5.67 1.87
C TRP A 6 -12.41 5.89 1.21
N ARG A 7 -12.31 5.64 -0.10
CA ARG A 7 -11.06 5.81 -0.85
C ARG A 7 -10.71 7.28 -1.01
N GLU A 8 -11.69 8.12 -1.38
CA GLU A 8 -11.48 9.57 -1.51
C GLU A 8 -11.03 10.19 -0.18
N VAL A 9 -11.69 9.86 0.92
CA VAL A 9 -11.32 10.38 2.24
C VAL A 9 -9.94 9.88 2.67
N SER A 10 -9.62 8.59 2.43
CA SER A 10 -8.30 8.04 2.73
C SER A 10 -7.19 8.76 1.96
N GLN A 11 -7.38 8.95 0.66
CA GLN A 11 -6.41 9.62 -0.21
C GLN A 11 -6.17 11.07 0.21
N ARG A 12 -7.25 11.79 0.55
CA ARG A 12 -7.15 13.18 1.04
C ARG A 12 -6.33 13.24 2.34
N VAL A 13 -6.69 12.44 3.33
CA VAL A 13 -6.01 12.41 4.64
C VAL A 13 -4.54 12.03 4.49
N ILE A 14 -4.23 11.00 3.71
CA ILE A 14 -2.84 10.59 3.43
C ILE A 14 -2.07 11.72 2.77
N THR A 15 -2.67 12.40 1.78
CA THR A 15 -2.03 13.52 1.07
C THR A 15 -1.74 14.68 2.02
N GLU A 16 -2.68 15.02 2.90
CA GLU A 16 -2.51 16.07 3.92
C GLU A 16 -1.38 15.74 4.90
N VAL A 17 -1.29 14.48 5.36
CA VAL A 17 -0.18 14.03 6.21
C VAL A 17 1.14 14.15 5.45
N ILE A 18 1.25 13.61 4.23
CA ILE A 18 2.47 13.66 3.42
C ILE A 18 2.92 15.12 3.19
N ALA A 19 2.00 16.04 2.92
CA ALA A 19 2.29 17.45 2.71
C ALA A 19 2.85 18.15 3.96
N THR A 20 2.56 17.62 5.16
CA THR A 20 3.04 18.17 6.44
C THR A 20 4.48 17.73 6.77
N TYR A 21 5.00 16.68 6.12
CA TYR A 21 6.32 16.09 6.39
C TYR A 21 7.21 16.01 5.14
N PRO A 22 7.44 17.10 4.38
CA PRO A 22 8.13 17.07 3.08
C PRO A 22 9.56 16.49 3.12
N GLU A 23 10.18 16.43 4.30
CA GLU A 23 11.50 15.85 4.51
C GLU A 23 11.60 14.36 4.10
N TRP A 24 10.47 13.65 3.96
CA TRP A 24 10.47 12.25 3.56
C TRP A 24 11.06 12.04 2.16
N GLU A 25 10.92 13.01 1.23
CA GLU A 25 11.37 12.86 -0.17
C GLU A 25 12.88 12.63 -0.27
N HIS A 26 13.63 13.25 0.64
CA HIS A 26 15.08 13.11 0.75
C HIS A 26 15.47 12.34 2.02
N GLY A 27 14.47 11.78 2.71
CA GLY A 27 14.63 11.11 3.99
C GLY A 27 15.21 9.71 3.84
N ASN A 28 15.94 9.30 4.87
CA ASN A 28 16.39 7.93 5.04
C ASN A 28 15.20 6.99 5.34
N GLU A 29 15.47 5.69 5.38
CA GLU A 29 14.43 4.68 5.64
C GLU A 29 13.67 4.91 6.94
N ALA A 30 14.36 5.30 8.03
CA ALA A 30 13.73 5.57 9.31
C ALA A 30 12.73 6.72 9.25
N GLN A 31 13.05 7.79 8.51
CA GLN A 31 12.13 8.92 8.30
C GLN A 31 10.88 8.50 7.51
N ARG A 32 11.01 7.58 6.55
CA ARG A 32 9.87 7.05 5.79
C ARG A 32 8.97 6.16 6.64
N TRP A 33 9.55 5.37 7.55
CA TRP A 33 8.77 4.63 8.55
C TRP A 33 8.04 5.55 9.52
N MET A 34 8.69 6.62 10.00
CA MET A 34 8.03 7.63 10.82
C MET A 34 6.83 8.26 10.10
N LEU A 35 6.94 8.55 8.80
CA LEU A 35 5.82 9.05 8.00
C LEU A 35 4.67 8.03 7.93
N LEU A 36 4.94 6.74 7.75
CA LEU A 36 3.89 5.70 7.80
C LEU A 36 3.17 5.66 9.14
N ASP A 37 3.90 5.81 10.25
CA ASP A 37 3.30 5.86 11.59
C ASP A 37 2.37 7.08 11.72
N ARG A 38 2.77 8.24 11.18
CA ARG A 38 1.91 9.44 11.13
C ARG A 38 0.67 9.22 10.29
N ILE A 39 0.80 8.52 9.17
CA ILE A 39 -0.35 8.13 8.35
C ILE A 39 -1.28 7.26 9.18
N ASP A 40 -0.79 6.18 9.81
CA ASP A 40 -1.63 5.25 10.58
C ASP A 40 -2.38 5.92 11.74
N LEU A 41 -1.77 6.91 12.40
CA LEU A 41 -2.41 7.70 13.45
C LEU A 41 -3.52 8.62 12.91
N ALA A 42 -3.48 8.99 11.63
CA ALA A 42 -4.46 9.87 10.99
C ALA A 42 -5.73 9.14 10.49
N TYR A 43 -5.88 7.83 10.75
CA TYR A 43 -7.03 7.05 10.31
C TYR A 43 -8.38 7.73 10.69
N PRO A 44 -9.25 8.08 9.71
CA PRO A 44 -10.37 8.99 9.97
C PRO A 44 -11.71 8.31 10.29
N PHE A 45 -11.81 6.97 10.21
CA PHE A 45 -13.11 6.28 10.21
C PHE A 45 -13.49 5.65 11.56
N GLY A 46 -12.82 6.04 12.65
CA GLY A 46 -13.09 5.52 13.98
C GLY A 46 -12.42 4.16 14.22
N GLN A 47 -13.22 3.11 14.44
CA GLN A 47 -12.67 1.77 14.69
C GLN A 47 -12.00 1.19 13.43
N ARG A 48 -10.87 0.50 13.64
CA ARG A 48 -10.06 -0.12 12.57
C ARG A 48 -10.61 -1.48 12.18
N GLU A 49 -11.82 -1.47 11.61
CA GLU A 49 -12.55 -2.68 11.23
C GLU A 49 -13.30 -2.52 9.90
N ASN A 50 -13.80 -3.65 9.38
CA ASN A 50 -14.70 -3.71 8.23
C ASN A 50 -14.13 -3.10 6.94
N HIS A 51 -15.02 -2.61 6.07
CA HIS A 51 -14.69 -2.12 4.73
C HIS A 51 -13.81 -0.84 4.71
N PRO A 52 -14.04 0.19 5.56
CA PRO A 52 -13.21 1.40 5.57
C PRO A 52 -11.75 1.09 5.90
N TYR A 53 -11.50 0.18 6.85
CA TYR A 53 -10.15 -0.20 7.23
C TYR A 53 -9.43 -0.97 6.12
N ARG A 54 -10.13 -1.84 5.39
CA ARG A 54 -9.55 -2.52 4.22
C ARG A 54 -9.11 -1.53 3.14
N ILE A 55 -9.96 -0.55 2.83
CA ILE A 55 -9.63 0.50 1.86
C ILE A 55 -8.44 1.33 2.34
N TRP A 56 -8.40 1.68 3.62
CA TRP A 56 -7.26 2.38 4.22
C TRP A 56 -5.95 1.60 4.05
N LEU A 57 -5.96 0.29 4.33
CA LEU A 57 -4.79 -0.57 4.16
C LEU A 57 -4.32 -0.67 2.71
N ASP A 58 -5.25 -0.65 1.74
CA ASP A 58 -4.91 -0.65 0.32
C ASP A 58 -4.18 0.65 -0.07
N GLU A 59 -4.70 1.81 0.34
CA GLU A 59 -4.06 3.10 0.07
C GLU A 59 -2.72 3.23 0.83
N ARG A 60 -2.67 2.79 2.09
CA ARG A 60 -1.43 2.70 2.88
C ARG A 60 -0.38 1.85 2.17
N ARG A 61 -0.77 0.71 1.60
CA ARG A 61 0.15 -0.17 0.85
C ARG A 61 0.69 0.54 -0.39
N ALA A 62 -0.13 1.28 -1.11
CA ALA A 62 0.32 2.09 -2.24
C ALA A 62 1.36 3.14 -1.80
N VAL A 63 1.17 3.75 -0.62
CA VAL A 63 2.17 4.66 -0.03
C VAL A 63 3.47 3.91 0.30
N MET A 64 3.41 2.73 0.92
CA MET A 64 4.63 1.95 1.22
C MET A 64 5.47 1.70 -0.04
N VAL A 65 4.82 1.36 -1.16
CA VAL A 65 5.49 1.18 -2.45
C VAL A 65 6.09 2.49 -2.94
N ARG A 66 5.34 3.60 -2.86
CA ARG A 66 5.83 4.94 -3.24
C ARG A 66 7.04 5.39 -2.40
N LEU A 67 7.09 5.03 -1.12
CA LEU A 67 8.20 5.34 -0.21
C LEU A 67 9.41 4.39 -0.40
N GLY A 68 9.29 3.36 -1.24
CA GLY A 68 10.32 2.33 -1.39
C GLY A 68 10.47 1.44 -0.15
N LEU A 69 9.45 1.37 0.70
CA LEU A 69 9.40 0.51 1.90
C LEU A 69 8.82 -0.87 1.60
N ARG A 70 8.30 -1.07 0.39
CA ARG A 70 7.77 -2.34 -0.10
C ARG A 70 7.96 -2.41 -1.61
N GLU A 71 8.27 -3.58 -2.12
CA GLU A 71 8.21 -3.84 -3.55
C GLU A 71 6.75 -3.85 -4.06
N PRO A 72 6.49 -3.40 -5.29
CA PRO A 72 5.18 -3.57 -5.90
C PRO A 72 4.87 -5.07 -6.02
N GLU A 73 3.65 -5.46 -5.66
CA GLU A 73 3.20 -6.83 -5.95
C GLU A 73 3.28 -7.08 -7.46
N PRO A 74 3.78 -8.25 -7.91
CA PRO A 74 3.74 -8.60 -9.31
C PRO A 74 2.27 -8.59 -9.74
N THR A 75 1.94 -7.79 -10.75
CA THR A 75 0.59 -7.74 -11.31
C THR A 75 0.17 -9.16 -11.70
N ALA A 76 -1.09 -9.54 -11.47
CA ALA A 76 -1.58 -10.90 -11.69
C ALA A 76 -1.39 -11.45 -13.13
N GLY A 77 -0.95 -10.63 -14.09
CA GLY A 77 -0.54 -11.03 -15.44
C GLY A 77 0.98 -11.23 -15.66
N ALA A 78 1.81 -10.92 -14.65
CA ALA A 78 3.27 -11.05 -14.68
C ALA A 78 3.78 -12.32 -13.98
N ILE A 79 2.89 -13.11 -13.37
CA ILE A 79 3.21 -14.51 -13.08
C ILE A 79 3.29 -15.20 -14.44
N ASP A 80 4.51 -15.25 -14.97
CA ASP A 80 4.79 -15.88 -16.24
C ASP A 80 4.20 -17.29 -16.22
N ARG A 81 3.44 -17.65 -17.27
CA ARG A 81 2.96 -19.03 -17.45
C ARG A 81 4.12 -20.02 -17.40
N GLU A 82 5.33 -19.56 -17.68
CA GLU A 82 6.58 -20.29 -17.57
C GLU A 82 6.97 -20.62 -16.11
N ALA A 83 6.79 -19.69 -15.15
CA ALA A 83 7.02 -19.93 -13.73
C ALA A 83 6.01 -20.92 -13.12
N LEU A 84 4.75 -20.85 -13.57
CA LEU A 84 3.71 -21.83 -13.20
C LEU A 84 3.95 -23.22 -13.81
N LYS A 85 4.52 -23.31 -15.03
CA LYS A 85 4.95 -24.60 -15.63
C LYS A 85 6.14 -25.20 -14.90
N ALA A 86 7.14 -24.40 -14.54
CA ALA A 86 8.33 -24.86 -13.82
C ALA A 86 8.01 -25.40 -12.42
N ALA A 87 7.00 -24.82 -11.74
CA ALA A 87 6.53 -25.30 -10.44
C ALA A 87 5.59 -26.53 -10.53
N GLY A 88 5.13 -26.91 -11.73
CA GLY A 88 4.09 -27.92 -11.94
C GLY A 88 4.53 -29.22 -12.64
N GLN A 89 5.83 -29.44 -12.87
CA GLN A 89 6.34 -30.69 -13.42
C GLN A 89 7.16 -31.48 -12.40
N MET A 90 6.45 -32.07 -11.43
CA MET A 90 6.85 -33.36 -10.85
C MET A 90 5.61 -34.23 -10.68
N GLU A 91 5.72 -35.45 -11.22
CA GLU A 91 4.76 -36.56 -11.32
C GLU A 91 3.82 -36.52 -12.55
N LEU A 92 3.75 -37.53 -13.42
CA LEU A 92 4.12 -38.95 -13.31
C LEU A 92 4.90 -39.46 -14.55
N LEU A 93 5.65 -40.55 -14.29
CA LEU A 93 6.21 -41.51 -15.24
C LEU A 93 5.26 -41.90 -16.37
#